data_AF-A0A015KQ64-F1
#
_entry.id   AF-A0A015KQ64-F1
#
_cell.length_a   1.000
_cell.length_b   1.000
_cell.length_c   1.000
_cell.angle_alpha   90.00
_cell.angle_beta   90.00
_cell.angle_gamma   90.00
#
_symmetry.space_group_name_H-M   'P 1'
#
loop_
_entity.id
_entity.type
_entity.pdbx_description
1 polymer ?
#
loop_
_entity_poly.entity_id
_entity_poly.type
_entity_poly.pdbx_seq_one_letter_code
_entity_poly.pdbx_strand_id
1 'polypeptide(L)'
;MESVTQVCGTAAMSIDGVKYNIVDTPGIFDTQKVTDDVLKEIANAVKKCAYGVKAILFVFEAKRFTDEQKNVLDGIRRFLGEEATNYIIAVFSHATKAQIQDRAIMRKAWNQPVRSFIQDIDNRWGIAPNSDYFPPDDPVHKARLGEIMAFISGMRGVYTTDQLEKSRKEQEEIRRQREEEEKRIKQEYEEKLKETAKKESEEAYKQKIEDLRQEFRAKQEEEEKLRRKEREEAEERFKKTIESIQTENRMQRQQDENLRRAEREAAEERYMKSIEMMRQEHKEQQERAETMFNNKIQEEERRRDRDEKDRREERKQAEETYRSRIEEAEKNLKNRENNETMRLMKEMQDREKKANLEYAKQIEDLRKKNALSQQELEKAKKKGCFSLDTKVQLANGKFIEMEKLQVGDRICSNVRNGELEISEVYLIAHLGHFDHSLSMTNIEFTRSDGQKGQIRTTPTHCIFREDLSILYAQDVVPGVTKILLLDETNELTPVVVDNLITDEDTGYISFYTRAGTVIANNVLCSCYDDCPQSQTLMDLVFAPIRLWTKVFPSNHRQEELHPYAKTLEHIYFNWLINGKRLLGLS
;
A
#
# COMPACT_ATOMS: atom_id res chain seq x y z
N MET A 1 54.47 25.73 59.98
CA MET A 1 54.48 24.47 59.22
C MET A 1 54.18 24.87 57.79
N GLU A 2 54.95 24.41 56.82
CA GLU A 2 54.64 24.68 55.41
C GLU A 2 53.44 23.82 54.98
N SER A 3 52.53 24.39 54.17
CA SER A 3 51.41 23.64 53.59
C SER A 3 51.94 22.48 52.76
N VAL A 4 51.51 21.24 53.06
CA VAL A 4 51.90 20.04 52.28
C VAL A 4 51.20 20.03 50.92
N THR A 5 49.96 20.52 50.85
CA THR A 5 49.19 20.66 49.60
C THR A 5 49.58 21.94 48.87
N GLN A 6 50.06 21.79 47.63
CA GLN A 6 50.50 22.90 46.76
C GLN A 6 49.57 23.11 45.54
N VAL A 7 48.73 22.13 45.22
CA VAL A 7 47.76 22.14 44.11
C VAL A 7 46.43 21.60 44.62
N CYS A 8 45.30 22.13 44.13
CA CYS A 8 44.00 21.67 44.61
C CYS A 8 43.69 20.23 44.18
N GLY A 9 43.22 19.40 45.12
CA GLY A 9 42.75 18.03 44.87
C GLY A 9 41.22 17.95 44.89
N THR A 10 40.64 16.97 44.20
CA THR A 10 39.17 16.76 44.22
C THR A 10 38.82 15.29 44.43
N ALA A 11 37.85 15.03 45.30
CA ALA A 11 37.30 13.69 45.55
C ALA A 11 35.76 13.73 45.61
N ALA A 12 35.09 12.65 45.23
CA ALA A 12 33.64 12.55 45.35
C ALA A 12 33.25 11.91 46.69
N MET A 13 32.21 12.44 47.34
CA MET A 13 31.61 11.87 48.54
C MET A 13 30.08 11.86 48.43
N SER A 14 29.41 11.08 49.28
CA SER A 14 27.96 11.08 49.40
C SER A 14 27.55 11.32 50.85
N ILE A 15 26.64 12.26 51.08
CA ILE A 15 26.01 12.51 52.38
C ILE A 15 24.50 12.47 52.17
N ASP A 16 23.80 11.61 52.91
CA ASP A 16 22.35 11.43 52.82
C ASP A 16 21.83 11.17 51.38
N GLY A 17 22.63 10.48 50.56
CA GLY A 17 22.29 10.15 49.16
C GLY A 17 22.60 11.26 48.14
N VAL A 18 23.03 12.44 48.58
CA VAL A 18 23.46 13.54 47.71
C VAL A 18 24.97 13.45 47.45
N LYS A 19 25.37 13.49 46.18
CA LYS A 19 26.78 13.48 45.78
C LYS A 19 27.39 14.87 45.89
N TYR A 20 28.53 14.96 46.55
CA TYR A 20 29.32 16.18 46.71
C TYR A 20 30.73 15.97 46.16
N ASN A 21 31.33 17.04 45.66
CA ASN A 21 32.76 17.09 45.38
C ASN A 21 33.45 17.79 46.55
N ILE A 22 34.34 17.08 47.23
CA ILE A 22 35.28 17.66 48.20
C ILE A 22 36.45 18.22 47.42
N VAL A 23 36.78 19.47 47.69
CA VAL A 23 37.91 20.17 47.08
C VAL A 23 38.91 20.46 48.20
N ASP A 24 40.08 19.82 48.15
CA ASP A 24 41.20 20.14 49.03
C ASP A 24 42.00 21.30 48.42
N THR A 25 42.31 22.31 49.22
CA THR A 25 42.97 23.55 48.76
C THR A 25 44.30 23.75 49.48
N PRO A 26 45.31 24.33 48.83
CA PRO A 26 46.51 24.80 49.52
C PRO A 26 46.16 25.71 50.71
N GLY A 27 46.94 25.62 51.79
CA GLY A 27 46.72 26.41 52.99
C GLY A 27 46.82 27.92 52.71
N ILE A 28 45.68 28.61 52.75
CA ILE A 28 45.58 30.06 52.50
C ILE A 28 46.10 30.92 53.67
N PHE A 29 46.30 30.34 54.86
CA PHE A 29 46.62 31.11 56.08
C PHE A 29 47.81 30.58 56.91
N ASP A 30 48.59 29.63 56.37
CA ASP A 30 49.67 28.99 57.12
C ASP A 30 51.09 29.54 56.85
N THR A 31 51.22 30.59 56.04
CA THR A 31 52.53 31.15 55.67
C THR A 31 52.53 32.68 55.73
N GLN A 32 53.67 33.27 56.11
CA GLN A 32 53.94 34.71 55.97
C GLN A 32 53.94 35.21 54.51
N LYS A 33 53.43 34.43 53.56
CA LYS A 33 53.35 34.73 52.13
C LYS A 33 52.10 34.07 51.53
N VAL A 34 50.94 34.71 51.68
CA VAL A 34 49.87 34.54 50.69
C VAL A 34 50.41 35.10 49.37
N THR A 35 50.77 34.24 48.43
CA THR A 35 51.18 34.66 47.08
C THR A 35 49.97 34.71 46.16
N ASP A 36 50.02 35.55 45.13
CA ASP A 36 48.98 35.63 44.10
C ASP A 36 48.70 34.26 43.46
N ASP A 37 49.70 33.37 43.40
CA ASP A 37 49.56 32.01 42.88
C ASP A 37 48.67 31.12 43.75
N VAL A 38 48.75 31.21 45.08
CA VAL A 38 47.87 30.47 46.01
C VAL A 38 46.43 30.95 45.89
N LEU A 39 46.22 32.27 45.81
CA LEU A 39 44.89 32.85 45.61
C LEU A 39 44.30 32.45 44.25
N LYS A 40 45.13 32.40 43.20
CA LYS A 40 44.74 31.98 41.85
C LYS A 40 44.36 30.50 41.79
N GLU A 41 45.10 29.64 42.48
CA GLU A 41 44.82 28.20 42.55
C GLU A 41 43.50 27.92 43.28
N ILE A 42 43.25 28.63 44.38
CA ILE A 42 41.96 28.58 45.09
C ILE A 42 40.84 29.13 44.20
N ALA A 43 41.04 30.24 43.50
CA ALA A 43 40.07 30.79 42.56
C ALA A 43 39.74 29.81 41.41
N ASN A 44 40.73 29.09 40.90
CA ASN A 44 40.54 28.05 39.89
C ASN A 44 39.72 26.87 40.43
N ALA A 45 39.95 26.47 41.68
CA ALA A 45 39.18 25.41 42.32
C ALA A 45 37.73 25.83 42.59
N VAL A 46 37.53 27.07 43.04
CA VAL A 46 36.20 27.68 43.21
C VAL A 46 35.47 27.73 41.87
N LYS A 47 36.11 28.15 40.76
CA LYS A 47 35.49 28.15 39.42
C LYS A 47 34.94 26.79 38.97
N LYS A 48 35.52 25.67 39.42
CA LYS A 48 35.01 24.32 39.13
C LYS A 48 33.72 24.00 39.90
N CYS A 49 33.40 24.76 40.95
CA CYS A 49 32.17 24.66 41.74
C CYS A 49 31.04 25.50 41.12
N ALA A 50 30.79 25.36 39.81
CA ALA A 50 29.82 26.18 39.07
C ALA A 50 28.37 26.11 39.60
N TYR A 51 28.04 25.06 40.36
CA TYR A 51 26.73 24.89 41.01
C TYR A 51 26.68 25.48 42.43
N GLY A 52 27.73 26.18 42.87
CA GLY A 52 27.89 26.75 44.20
C GLY A 52 28.58 25.81 45.19
N VAL A 53 29.06 26.37 46.30
CA VAL A 53 29.75 25.64 47.37
C VAL A 53 28.77 25.36 48.51
N LYS A 54 28.58 24.08 48.87
CA LYS A 54 27.62 23.70 49.91
C LYS A 54 28.07 24.09 51.32
N ALA A 55 29.35 23.84 51.62
CA ALA A 55 29.97 24.12 52.90
C ALA A 55 31.45 24.40 52.70
N ILE A 56 32.01 25.27 53.54
CA ILE A 56 33.43 25.63 53.58
C ILE A 56 33.97 25.09 54.91
N LEU A 57 34.75 24.02 54.84
CA LEU A 57 35.36 23.42 56.02
C LEU A 57 36.63 24.18 56.37
N PHE A 58 36.62 24.87 57.50
CA PHE A 58 37.78 25.60 57.98
C PHE A 58 38.46 24.82 59.11
N VAL A 59 39.65 24.28 58.83
CA VAL A 59 40.32 23.33 59.71
C VAL A 59 41.32 24.03 60.62
N PHE A 60 41.20 23.84 61.95
CA PHE A 60 42.08 24.39 62.97
C PHE A 60 42.83 23.28 63.71
N GLU A 61 44.08 23.50 64.09
CA GLU A 61 44.72 22.65 65.09
C GLU A 61 44.22 23.00 66.51
N ALA A 62 43.68 22.01 67.23
CA ALA A 62 43.17 22.18 68.61
C ALA A 62 44.23 22.64 69.63
N LYS A 63 45.51 22.55 69.29
CA LYS A 63 46.65 22.95 70.15
C LYS A 63 47.04 24.42 70.00
N ARG A 64 46.52 25.12 68.98
CA ARG A 64 46.89 26.51 68.65
C ARG A 64 45.64 27.39 68.74
N PHE A 65 45.54 28.19 69.79
CA PHE A 65 44.57 29.28 69.88
C PHE A 65 45.34 30.58 70.15
N THR A 66 46.06 31.06 69.14
CA THR A 66 46.89 32.29 69.16
C THR A 66 46.16 33.46 68.48
N ASP A 67 46.58 34.70 68.74
CA ASP A 67 45.99 35.92 68.16
C ASP A 67 46.08 35.98 66.62
N GLU A 68 46.96 35.17 66.02
CA GLU A 68 47.13 35.01 64.57
C GLU A 68 45.82 34.61 63.86
N GLN A 69 44.89 33.95 64.56
CA GLN A 69 43.61 33.48 64.03
C GLN A 69 42.58 34.59 63.83
N LYS A 70 42.73 35.75 64.47
CA LYS A 70 41.82 36.90 64.27
C LYS A 70 41.96 37.48 62.85
N ASN A 71 43.19 37.57 62.36
CA ASN A 71 43.49 38.11 61.01
C ASN A 71 43.04 37.17 59.89
N VAL A 72 42.95 35.88 60.16
CA VAL A 72 42.49 34.85 59.22
C VAL A 72 41.02 35.05 58.86
N LEU A 73 40.18 35.43 59.82
CA LEU A 73 38.74 35.63 59.60
C LEU A 73 38.44 36.87 58.77
N ASP A 74 39.16 37.96 59.03
CA ASP A 74 39.09 39.16 58.21
C ASP A 74 39.61 38.88 56.79
N GLY A 75 40.63 38.02 56.65
CA GLY A 75 41.12 37.53 55.36
C GLY A 75 40.09 36.72 54.59
N ILE A 76 39.37 35.81 55.26
CA ILE A 76 38.30 35.00 54.66
C ILE A 76 37.14 35.87 54.20
N ARG A 77 36.67 36.79 55.07
CA ARG A 77 35.58 37.74 54.71
C ARG A 77 35.99 38.64 53.55
N ARG A 78 37.25 39.07 53.49
CA ARG A 78 37.76 39.87 52.37
C ARG A 78 37.88 39.07 51.06
N PHE A 79 38.22 37.78 51.14
CA PHE A 79 38.45 36.93 49.96
C PHE A 79 37.16 36.31 49.40
N LEU A 80 36.28 35.81 50.28
CA LEU A 80 35.03 35.14 49.93
C LEU A 80 33.79 36.03 50.15
N GLY A 81 33.97 37.29 50.54
CA GLY A 81 32.86 38.17 50.88
C GLY A 81 32.21 37.85 52.24
N GLU A 82 31.38 38.78 52.71
CA GLU A 82 30.78 38.70 54.04
C GLU A 82 29.83 37.49 54.20
N GLU A 83 29.11 37.16 53.14
CA GLU A 83 28.14 36.05 53.07
C GLU A 83 28.77 34.65 53.21
N ALA A 84 30.08 34.51 53.01
CA ALA A 84 30.77 33.23 53.13
C ALA A 84 30.64 32.62 54.53
N THR A 85 30.53 33.48 55.56
CA THR A 85 30.38 33.06 56.96
C THR A 85 29.18 32.14 57.18
N ASN A 86 28.09 32.34 56.43
CA ASN A 86 26.88 31.50 56.47
C ASN A 86 27.11 30.04 56.06
N TYR A 87 28.22 29.78 55.35
CA TYR A 87 28.56 28.46 54.81
C TYR A 87 29.82 27.86 55.45
N ILE A 88 30.40 28.50 56.47
CA ILE A 88 31.60 27.99 57.16
C ILE A 88 31.23 26.99 58.27
N ILE A 89 32.01 25.91 58.36
CA ILE A 89 32.04 24.98 59.49
C ILE A 89 33.47 24.93 60.03
N ALA A 90 33.65 25.23 61.31
CA ALA A 90 34.94 25.10 61.97
C ALA A 90 35.22 23.64 62.34
N VAL A 91 36.36 23.09 61.93
CA VAL A 91 36.74 21.70 62.21
C VAL A 91 38.05 21.68 62.99
N PHE A 92 38.02 21.22 64.24
CA PHE A 92 39.24 21.14 65.06
C PHE A 92 39.94 19.79 64.88
N SER A 93 41.12 19.79 64.28
CA SER A 93 42.04 18.66 64.16
C SER A 93 42.99 18.56 65.35
N HIS A 94 43.73 17.45 65.47
CA HIS A 94 44.77 17.25 66.49
C HIS A 94 44.30 17.42 67.95
N ALA A 95 43.00 17.23 68.20
CA ALA A 95 42.42 17.22 69.55
C ALA A 95 42.91 16.00 70.34
N THR A 96 43.03 16.15 71.65
CA THR A 96 43.38 15.05 72.56
C THR A 96 42.27 14.00 72.61
N LYS A 97 42.59 12.76 72.99
CA LYS A 97 41.60 11.69 73.16
C LYS A 97 40.41 12.11 74.02
N ALA A 98 40.66 12.84 75.11
CA ALA A 98 39.61 13.36 76.00
C ALA A 98 38.71 14.40 75.30
N GLN A 99 39.28 15.33 74.53
CA GLN A 99 38.52 16.33 73.77
C GLN A 99 37.68 15.70 72.64
N ILE A 100 38.21 14.66 71.98
CA ILE A 100 37.48 13.93 70.93
C ILE A 100 36.31 13.15 71.54
N GLN A 101 36.50 12.55 72.72
CA GLN A 101 35.44 11.81 73.41
C GLN A 101 34.35 12.74 73.95
N ASP A 102 34.73 13.84 74.61
CA ASP A 102 33.81 14.83 75.19
C ASP A 102 34.07 16.24 74.65
N ARG A 103 33.11 16.72 73.86
CA ARG A 103 33.08 18.06 73.26
C ARG A 103 33.07 19.18 74.28
N ALA A 104 32.53 18.96 75.48
CA ALA A 104 32.51 19.96 76.53
C ALA A 104 33.92 20.30 77.01
N ILE A 105 34.84 19.32 77.00
CA ILE A 105 36.25 19.54 77.32
C ILE A 105 36.89 20.46 76.28
N MET A 106 36.60 20.22 75.00
CA MET A 106 37.08 21.07 73.90
C MET A 106 36.55 22.51 74.03
N ARG A 107 35.25 22.68 74.27
CA ARG A 107 34.61 24.00 74.40
C ARG A 107 35.17 24.82 75.57
N LYS A 108 35.51 24.17 76.68
CA LYS A 108 36.13 24.83 77.85
C LYS A 108 37.55 25.34 77.55
N ALA A 109 38.27 24.70 76.62
CA ALA A 109 39.64 25.05 76.27
C ALA A 109 39.77 26.29 75.36
N TRP A 110 38.67 26.79 74.79
CA TRP A 110 38.71 27.94 73.88
C TRP A 110 38.99 29.27 74.58
N ASN A 111 39.80 30.10 73.94
CA ASN A 111 40.01 31.51 74.31
C ASN A 111 38.88 32.42 73.76
N GLN A 112 38.90 33.71 74.10
CA GLN A 112 37.87 34.64 73.66
C GLN A 112 37.78 34.80 72.13
N PRO A 113 38.88 34.96 71.37
CA PRO A 113 38.84 35.02 69.91
C PRO A 113 38.11 33.83 69.25
N VAL A 114 38.42 32.60 69.69
CA VAL A 114 37.80 31.39 69.14
C VAL A 114 36.32 31.34 69.50
N ARG A 115 35.94 31.69 70.73
CA ARG A 115 34.52 31.74 71.13
C ARG A 115 33.72 32.72 70.28
N SER A 116 34.26 33.92 70.05
CA SER A 116 33.64 34.92 69.19
C SER A 116 33.50 34.43 67.76
N PHE A 117 34.54 33.82 67.19
CA PHE A 117 34.44 33.26 65.84
C PHE A 117 33.39 32.16 65.71
N ILE A 118 33.36 31.21 66.66
CA ILE A 118 32.37 30.13 66.64
C ILE A 118 30.95 30.68 66.77
N GLN A 119 30.76 31.78 67.51
CA GLN A 119 29.47 32.47 67.56
C GLN A 119 29.12 33.13 66.22
N ASP A 120 30.07 33.77 65.54
CA ASP A 120 29.86 34.41 64.23
C ASP A 120 29.42 33.41 63.15
N ILE A 121 29.84 32.15 63.25
CA ILE A 121 29.39 31.07 62.35
C ILE A 121 28.23 30.25 62.92
N ASP A 122 27.41 30.86 63.79
CA ASP A 122 26.21 30.26 64.39
C ASP A 122 26.47 28.90 65.07
N ASN A 123 27.61 28.80 65.78
CA ASN A 123 28.04 27.59 66.48
C ASN A 123 28.19 26.34 65.59
N ARG A 124 28.46 26.51 64.29
CA ARG A 124 28.77 25.40 63.36
C ARG A 124 30.21 24.93 63.54
N TRP A 125 30.43 23.94 64.41
CA TRP A 125 31.76 23.38 64.63
C TRP A 125 31.77 21.88 64.94
N GLY A 126 32.83 21.20 64.53
CA GLY A 126 33.09 19.79 64.79
C GLY A 126 34.54 19.52 65.18
N ILE A 127 34.81 18.29 65.59
CA ILE A 127 36.17 17.81 65.89
C ILE A 127 36.49 16.75 64.85
N ALA A 128 37.62 16.88 64.15
CA ALA A 128 38.05 15.84 63.23
C ALA A 128 38.36 14.56 64.04
N PRO A 129 37.83 13.40 63.64
CA PRO A 129 38.15 12.16 64.32
C PRO A 129 39.64 11.82 64.14
N ASN A 130 40.22 11.10 65.10
CA ASN A 130 41.57 10.58 65.02
C ASN A 130 41.53 9.06 65.10
N SER A 131 41.88 8.39 63.99
CA SER A 131 41.89 6.94 63.86
C SER A 131 42.87 6.23 64.80
N ASP A 132 43.90 6.91 65.29
CA ASP A 132 44.86 6.35 66.27
C ASP A 132 44.23 6.15 67.66
N TYR A 133 43.25 6.99 68.01
CA TYR A 133 42.55 6.91 69.30
C TYR A 133 41.22 6.16 69.20
N PHE A 134 40.50 6.37 68.10
CA PHE A 134 39.18 5.82 67.83
C PHE A 134 39.13 5.39 66.35
N PRO A 135 39.25 4.09 66.06
CA PRO A 135 39.19 3.56 64.70
C PRO A 135 37.89 3.94 63.97
N PRO A 136 37.83 3.89 62.63
CA PRO A 136 36.66 4.33 61.85
C PRO A 136 35.31 3.72 62.25
N ASP A 137 35.33 2.49 62.78
CA ASP A 137 34.11 1.80 63.24
C ASP A 137 33.64 2.19 64.63
N ASP A 138 34.46 2.89 65.41
CA ASP A 138 34.16 3.31 66.77
C ASP A 138 32.97 4.30 66.79
N PRO A 139 32.03 4.15 67.72
CA PRO A 139 30.90 5.06 67.85
C PRO A 139 31.30 6.54 68.01
N VAL A 140 32.41 6.83 68.69
CA VAL A 140 32.94 8.19 68.85
C VAL A 140 33.43 8.73 67.51
N HIS A 141 34.13 7.92 66.72
CA HIS A 141 34.59 8.30 65.39
C HIS A 141 33.40 8.65 64.48
N LYS A 142 32.41 7.75 64.42
CA LYS A 142 31.18 7.94 63.63
C LYS A 142 30.38 9.15 64.11
N ALA A 143 30.28 9.38 65.41
CA ALA A 143 29.57 10.53 65.97
C ALA A 143 30.24 11.85 65.58
N ARG A 144 31.56 11.97 65.69
CA ARG A 144 32.30 13.20 65.32
C ARG A 144 32.20 13.52 63.84
N LEU A 145 32.30 12.51 62.98
CA LEU A 145 32.12 12.69 61.54
C LEU A 145 30.66 13.04 61.19
N GLY A 146 29.69 12.34 61.81
CA GLY A 146 28.27 12.57 61.63
C GLY A 146 27.83 13.98 62.03
N GLU A 147 28.42 14.57 63.07
CA GLU A 147 28.18 15.97 63.46
C GLU A 147 28.59 16.96 62.37
N ILE A 148 29.75 16.75 61.74
CA ILE A 148 30.22 17.59 60.64
C ILE A 148 29.30 17.43 59.42
N MET A 149 28.95 16.19 59.08
CA MET A 149 28.02 15.89 57.98
C MET A 149 26.64 16.50 58.21
N ALA A 150 26.13 16.46 59.44
CA ALA A 150 24.83 17.05 59.79
C ALA A 150 24.80 18.57 59.54
N PHE A 151 25.89 19.29 59.82
CA PHE A 151 25.99 20.70 59.46
C PHE A 151 25.97 20.91 57.95
N ILE A 152 26.68 20.08 57.17
CA ILE A 152 26.69 20.17 55.69
C ILE A 152 25.28 19.94 55.12
N SER A 153 24.60 18.88 55.56
CA SER A 153 23.22 18.57 55.12
C SER A 153 22.21 19.64 55.54
N GLY A 154 22.38 20.22 56.73
CA GLY A 154 21.49 21.24 57.28
C GLY A 154 21.64 22.64 56.68
N MET A 155 22.72 22.92 55.95
CA MET A 155 22.95 24.23 55.32
C MET A 155 21.87 24.54 54.27
N ARG A 156 21.34 25.77 54.29
CA ARG A 156 20.38 26.23 53.28
C ARG A 156 21.12 26.86 52.10
N GLY A 157 20.69 26.51 50.89
CA GLY A 157 21.29 27.05 49.66
C GLY A 157 22.72 26.57 49.43
N VAL A 158 23.45 27.36 48.65
CA VAL A 158 24.86 27.20 48.29
C VAL A 158 25.50 28.59 48.25
N TYR A 159 26.77 28.67 48.64
CA TYR A 159 27.57 29.87 48.48
C TYR A 159 27.90 30.09 47.00
N THR A 160 27.55 31.25 46.47
CA THR A 160 27.85 31.68 45.09
C THR A 160 28.54 33.04 45.10
N THR A 161 29.29 33.32 44.04
CA THR A 161 29.84 34.64 43.73
C THR A 161 29.47 35.01 42.30
N ASP A 162 29.54 36.29 41.94
CA ASP A 162 29.31 36.76 40.56
C ASP A 162 30.16 36.00 39.52
N GLN A 163 31.36 35.56 39.90
CA GLN A 163 32.22 34.77 39.04
C GLN A 163 31.68 33.35 38.83
N LEU A 164 31.15 32.72 39.89
CA LEU A 164 30.52 31.39 39.79
C LEU A 164 29.23 31.43 38.99
N GLU A 165 28.44 32.48 39.12
CA GLU A 165 27.24 32.66 38.31
C GLU A 165 27.55 32.81 36.82
N LYS A 166 28.60 33.57 36.48
CA LYS A 166 29.08 33.69 35.09
C LYS A 166 29.53 32.33 34.53
N SER A 167 30.35 31.59 35.27
CA SER A 167 30.79 30.25 34.87
C SER A 167 29.62 29.26 34.75
N ARG A 168 28.60 29.37 35.60
CA ARG A 168 27.37 28.57 35.48
C ARG A 168 26.62 28.87 34.19
N LYS A 169 26.40 30.16 33.87
CA LYS A 169 25.71 30.58 32.64
C LYS A 169 26.45 30.13 31.38
N GLU A 170 27.79 30.25 31.38
CA GLU A 170 28.62 29.80 30.27
C GLU A 170 28.56 28.27 30.07
N GLN A 171 28.63 27.48 31.15
CA GLN A 171 28.47 26.03 31.07
C GLN A 171 27.08 25.61 30.61
N GLU A 172 26.03 26.33 31.03
CA GLU A 172 24.66 26.07 30.60
C GLU A 172 24.48 26.37 29.11
N GLU A 173 25.07 27.46 28.61
CA GLU A 173 25.05 27.83 27.19
C GLU A 173 25.81 26.81 26.32
N ILE A 174 27.02 26.41 26.74
CA ILE A 174 27.78 25.35 26.06
C ILE A 174 26.99 24.04 26.02
N ARG A 175 26.27 23.71 27.10
CA ARG A 175 25.41 22.53 27.14
C ARG A 175 24.26 22.64 26.13
N ARG A 176 23.57 23.78 26.09
CA ARG A 176 22.49 24.03 25.12
C ARG A 176 22.98 23.90 23.68
N GLN A 177 24.12 24.51 23.35
CA GLN A 177 24.70 24.42 22.00
C GLN A 177 25.08 22.98 21.61
N ARG A 178 25.63 22.19 22.54
CA ARG A 178 25.91 20.77 22.29
C ARG A 178 24.64 19.95 22.07
N GLU A 179 23.62 20.16 22.88
CA GLU A 179 22.32 19.49 22.72
C GLU A 179 21.64 19.85 21.39
N GLU A 180 21.75 21.09 20.94
CA GLU A 180 21.25 21.53 19.63
C GLU A 180 22.03 20.93 18.47
N GLU A 181 23.36 20.87 18.56
CA GLU A 181 24.21 20.28 17.53
C GLU A 181 24.00 18.76 17.40
N GLU A 182 23.87 18.06 18.53
CA GLU A 182 23.54 16.63 18.53
C GLU A 182 22.17 16.37 17.87
N LYS A 183 21.18 17.23 18.12
CA LYS A 183 19.88 17.15 17.44
C LYS A 183 20.01 17.37 15.94
N ARG A 184 20.79 18.35 15.49
CA ARG A 184 21.05 18.61 14.06
C ARG A 184 21.72 17.41 13.38
N ILE A 185 22.80 16.89 13.96
CA ILE A 185 23.53 15.73 13.41
C ILE A 185 22.61 14.52 13.30
N LYS A 186 21.78 14.27 14.32
CA LYS A 186 20.81 13.17 14.30
C LYS A 186 19.78 13.34 13.19
N GLN A 187 19.24 14.53 12.99
CA GLN A 187 18.30 14.82 11.90
C GLN A 187 18.93 14.61 10.52
N GLU A 188 20.13 15.13 10.28
CA GLU A 188 20.84 14.94 9.00
C GLU A 188 21.13 13.46 8.71
N TYR A 189 21.48 12.67 9.75
CA TYR A 189 21.70 11.24 9.61
C TYR A 189 20.42 10.49 9.25
N GLU A 190 19.30 10.82 9.91
CA GLU A 190 17.99 10.23 9.62
C GLU A 190 17.50 10.55 8.20
N GLU A 191 17.71 11.78 7.71
CA GLU A 191 17.38 12.16 6.33
C GLU A 191 18.19 11.38 5.29
N LYS A 192 19.51 11.24 5.50
CA LYS A 192 20.37 10.42 4.63
C LYS A 192 19.91 8.97 4.58
N LEU A 193 19.54 8.39 5.73
CA LEU A 193 19.05 7.02 5.81
C LEU A 193 17.73 6.82 5.05
N LYS A 194 16.83 7.82 5.10
CA LYS A 194 15.58 7.83 4.33
C LYS A 194 15.84 7.90 2.83
N GLU A 195 16.80 8.72 2.39
CA GLU A 195 17.15 8.85 0.98
C GLU A 195 17.75 7.56 0.41
N THR A 196 18.64 6.89 1.16
CA THR A 196 19.22 5.61 0.75
C THR A 196 18.17 4.51 0.67
N ALA A 197 17.30 4.39 1.69
CA ALA A 197 16.23 3.40 1.69
C ALA A 197 15.24 3.62 0.53
N LYS A 198 14.95 4.88 0.18
CA LYS A 198 14.13 5.22 -0.99
C LYS A 198 14.78 4.76 -2.28
N LYS A 199 16.06 5.04 -2.50
CA LYS A 199 16.81 4.60 -3.71
C LYS A 199 16.82 3.08 -3.86
N GLU A 200 17.13 2.35 -2.79
CA GLU A 200 17.13 0.89 -2.79
C GLU A 200 15.74 0.32 -3.09
N SER A 201 14.68 0.92 -2.53
CA SER A 201 13.30 0.50 -2.80
C SER A 201 12.88 0.75 -4.26
N GLU A 202 13.31 1.86 -4.86
CA GLU A 202 13.03 2.20 -6.26
C GLU A 202 13.77 1.24 -7.21
N GLU A 203 15.02 0.87 -6.90
CA GLU A 203 15.79 -0.10 -7.68
C GLU A 203 15.18 -1.50 -7.60
N ALA A 204 14.83 -1.97 -6.40
CA ALA A 204 14.15 -3.25 -6.21
C ALA A 204 12.80 -3.30 -6.95
N TYR A 205 12.06 -2.19 -6.95
CA TYR A 205 10.79 -2.08 -7.68
C TYR A 205 10.99 -2.12 -9.20
N LYS A 206 12.00 -1.41 -9.73
CA LYS A 206 12.34 -1.47 -11.15
C LYS A 206 12.72 -2.89 -11.59
N GLN A 207 13.51 -3.60 -10.79
CA GLN A 207 13.90 -4.97 -11.07
C GLN A 207 12.67 -5.89 -11.11
N LYS A 208 11.76 -5.75 -10.13
CA LYS A 208 10.51 -6.53 -10.06
C LYS A 208 9.62 -6.32 -11.28
N ILE A 209 9.52 -5.08 -11.78
CA ILE A 209 8.76 -4.76 -13.00
C ILE A 209 9.38 -5.45 -14.23
N GLU A 210 10.70 -5.46 -14.34
CA GLU A 210 11.35 -6.08 -15.49
C GLU A 210 11.19 -7.61 -15.49
N ASP A 211 11.26 -8.24 -14.31
CA ASP A 211 10.98 -9.66 -14.15
C ASP A 211 9.54 -10.01 -14.56
N LEU A 212 8.55 -9.22 -14.11
CA LEU A 212 7.15 -9.37 -14.51
C LEU A 212 6.93 -9.21 -16.03
N ARG A 213 7.67 -8.29 -16.66
CA ARG A 213 7.62 -8.10 -18.13
C ARG A 213 8.21 -9.29 -18.87
N GLN A 214 9.23 -9.95 -18.33
CA GLN A 214 9.79 -11.16 -18.91
C GLN A 214 8.83 -12.34 -18.78
N GLU A 215 8.24 -12.55 -17.60
CA GLU A 215 7.22 -13.58 -17.38
C GLU A 215 6.01 -13.40 -18.30
N PHE A 216 5.54 -12.17 -18.48
CA PHE A 216 4.43 -11.87 -19.38
C PHE A 216 4.77 -12.18 -20.84
N ARG A 217 5.97 -11.82 -21.30
CA ARG A 217 6.45 -12.16 -22.64
C ARG A 217 6.53 -13.66 -22.85
N ALA A 218 7.06 -14.41 -21.89
CA ALA A 218 7.14 -15.87 -21.96
C ALA A 218 5.75 -16.53 -22.04
N LYS A 219 4.77 -16.04 -21.27
CA LYS A 219 3.37 -16.52 -21.35
C LYS A 219 2.74 -16.25 -22.71
N GLN A 220 2.96 -15.08 -23.30
CA GLN A 220 2.45 -14.78 -24.63
C GLN A 220 3.05 -15.70 -25.71
N GLU A 221 4.37 -15.96 -25.64
CA GLU A 221 5.02 -16.89 -26.56
C GLU A 221 4.51 -18.33 -26.41
N GLU A 222 4.24 -18.80 -25.19
CA GLU A 222 3.61 -20.11 -24.98
C GLU A 222 2.19 -20.17 -25.53
N GLU A 223 1.37 -19.14 -25.27
CA GLU A 223 0.00 -19.09 -25.76
C GLU A 223 -0.05 -19.04 -27.30
N GLU A 224 0.86 -18.31 -27.93
CA GLU A 224 0.98 -18.24 -29.38
C GLU A 224 1.40 -19.60 -29.98
N LYS A 225 2.36 -20.30 -29.34
CA LYS A 225 2.74 -21.67 -29.72
C LYS A 225 1.56 -22.63 -29.61
N LEU A 226 0.77 -22.54 -28.54
CA LEU A 226 -0.42 -23.36 -28.34
C LEU A 226 -1.46 -23.10 -29.42
N ARG A 227 -1.80 -21.84 -29.69
CA ARG A 227 -2.73 -21.44 -30.75
C ARG A 227 -2.27 -21.90 -32.13
N ARG A 228 -0.97 -21.84 -32.40
CA ARG A 228 -0.39 -22.33 -33.66
C ARG A 228 -0.59 -23.83 -33.81
N LYS A 229 -0.34 -24.60 -32.74
CA LYS A 229 -0.54 -26.05 -32.74
C LYS A 229 -2.01 -26.43 -32.94
N GLU A 230 -2.93 -25.76 -32.24
CA GLU A 230 -4.37 -25.98 -32.41
C GLU A 230 -4.83 -25.69 -33.85
N ARG A 231 -4.28 -24.63 -34.47
CA ARG A 231 -4.56 -24.29 -35.86
C ARG A 231 -4.04 -25.35 -36.83
N GLU A 232 -2.81 -25.82 -36.63
CA GLU A 232 -2.24 -26.90 -37.45
C GLU A 232 -3.06 -28.21 -37.33
N GLU A 233 -3.49 -28.58 -36.12
CA GLU A 233 -4.36 -29.73 -35.90
C GLU A 233 -5.75 -29.55 -36.53
N ALA A 234 -6.33 -28.35 -36.47
CA ALA A 234 -7.62 -28.04 -37.10
C ALA A 234 -7.52 -28.08 -38.63
N GLU A 235 -6.44 -27.55 -39.21
CA GLU A 235 -6.17 -27.61 -40.65
C GLU A 235 -6.00 -29.06 -41.14
N GLU A 236 -5.31 -29.91 -40.37
CA GLU A 236 -5.17 -31.33 -40.70
C GLU A 236 -6.52 -32.08 -40.64
N ARG A 237 -7.34 -31.81 -39.60
CA ARG A 237 -8.70 -32.35 -39.50
C ARG A 237 -9.56 -31.91 -40.68
N PHE A 238 -9.52 -30.62 -41.01
CA PHE A 238 -10.28 -30.07 -42.14
C PHE A 238 -9.86 -30.73 -43.47
N LYS A 239 -8.56 -30.91 -43.69
CA LYS A 239 -8.05 -31.60 -44.88
C LYS A 239 -8.56 -33.04 -44.98
N LYS A 240 -8.53 -33.81 -43.89
CA LYS A 240 -9.07 -35.18 -43.83
C LYS A 240 -10.57 -35.22 -44.13
N THR A 241 -11.34 -34.26 -43.60
CA THR A 241 -12.78 -34.15 -43.89
C THR A 241 -13.04 -33.84 -45.37
N ILE A 242 -12.28 -32.93 -45.97
CA ILE A 242 -12.41 -32.64 -47.42
C ILE A 242 -12.07 -33.88 -48.25
N GLU A 243 -11.01 -34.60 -47.92
CA GLU A 243 -10.63 -35.85 -48.61
C GLU A 243 -11.72 -36.94 -48.46
N SER A 244 -12.34 -37.09 -47.28
CA SER A 244 -13.44 -38.05 -47.10
C SER A 244 -14.66 -37.66 -47.94
N ILE A 245 -15.06 -36.39 -47.93
CA ILE A 245 -16.16 -35.86 -48.74
C ILE A 245 -15.89 -36.05 -50.24
N GLN A 246 -14.65 -35.81 -50.70
CA GLN A 246 -14.28 -36.05 -52.10
C GLN A 246 -14.36 -37.53 -52.47
N THR A 247 -13.95 -38.42 -51.57
CA THR A 247 -14.00 -39.87 -51.78
C THR A 247 -15.45 -40.37 -51.83
N GLU A 248 -16.29 -39.90 -50.91
CA GLU A 248 -17.72 -40.21 -50.86
C GLU A 248 -18.44 -39.72 -52.13
N ASN A 249 -18.18 -38.48 -52.56
CA ASN A 249 -18.70 -37.96 -53.84
C ASN A 249 -18.25 -38.78 -55.06
N ARG A 250 -17.01 -39.29 -55.07
CA ARG A 250 -16.53 -40.18 -56.16
C ARG A 250 -17.28 -41.50 -56.17
N MET A 251 -17.46 -42.11 -55.00
CA MET A 251 -18.21 -43.36 -54.85
C MET A 251 -19.66 -43.19 -55.29
N GLN A 252 -20.29 -42.08 -54.91
CA GLN A 252 -21.66 -41.76 -55.28
C GLN A 252 -21.81 -41.53 -56.79
N ARG A 253 -20.90 -40.79 -57.42
CA ARG A 253 -20.87 -40.63 -58.89
C ARG A 253 -20.71 -41.97 -59.61
N GLN A 254 -19.86 -42.85 -59.08
CA GLN A 254 -19.63 -44.17 -59.68
C GLN A 254 -20.86 -45.08 -59.50
N GLN A 255 -21.57 -45.01 -58.38
CA GLN A 255 -22.85 -45.67 -58.20
C GLN A 255 -23.91 -45.14 -59.17
N ASP A 256 -24.03 -43.83 -59.33
CA ASP A 256 -24.97 -43.21 -60.28
C ASP A 256 -24.66 -43.59 -61.73
N GLU A 257 -23.38 -43.63 -62.12
CA GLU A 257 -22.97 -44.08 -63.46
C GLU A 257 -23.29 -45.56 -63.70
N ASN A 258 -23.03 -46.42 -62.71
CA ASN A 258 -23.38 -47.84 -62.79
C ASN A 258 -24.89 -48.05 -62.90
N LEU A 259 -25.69 -47.27 -62.14
CA LEU A 259 -27.15 -47.31 -62.21
C LEU A 259 -27.64 -46.88 -63.60
N ARG A 260 -27.15 -45.75 -64.12
CA ARG A 260 -27.48 -45.28 -65.48
C ARG A 260 -27.08 -46.29 -66.56
N ARG A 261 -25.96 -46.99 -66.37
CA ARG A 261 -25.52 -48.05 -67.29
C ARG A 261 -26.47 -49.24 -67.26
N ALA A 262 -26.84 -49.72 -66.07
CA ALA A 262 -27.81 -50.81 -65.92
C ALA A 262 -29.19 -50.44 -66.50
N GLU A 263 -29.64 -49.19 -66.34
CA GLU A 263 -30.87 -48.68 -66.96
C GLU A 263 -30.80 -48.67 -68.49
N ARG A 264 -29.66 -48.26 -69.07
CA ARG A 264 -29.43 -48.30 -70.51
C ARG A 264 -29.43 -49.73 -71.04
N GLU A 265 -28.71 -50.64 -70.39
CA GLU A 265 -28.66 -52.06 -70.76
C GLU A 265 -30.06 -52.69 -70.69
N ALA A 266 -30.85 -52.40 -69.64
CA ALA A 266 -32.24 -52.85 -69.54
C ALA A 266 -33.15 -52.22 -70.60
N ALA A 267 -32.95 -50.96 -70.97
CA ALA A 267 -33.70 -50.29 -72.04
C ALA A 267 -33.34 -50.87 -73.42
N GLU A 268 -32.07 -51.14 -73.68
CA GLU A 268 -31.60 -51.82 -74.88
C GLU A 268 -32.15 -53.24 -74.98
N GLU A 269 -32.18 -54.00 -73.88
CA GLU A 269 -32.78 -55.34 -73.86
C GLU A 269 -34.28 -55.29 -74.15
N ARG A 270 -35.01 -54.31 -73.57
CA ARG A 270 -36.43 -54.06 -73.88
C ARG A 270 -36.63 -53.69 -75.36
N TYR A 271 -35.77 -52.83 -75.89
CA TYR A 271 -35.82 -52.41 -77.29
C TYR A 271 -35.52 -53.57 -78.24
N MET A 272 -34.52 -54.40 -77.93
CA MET A 272 -34.18 -55.60 -78.70
C MET A 272 -35.30 -56.63 -78.68
N LYS A 273 -35.91 -56.90 -77.51
CA LYS A 273 -37.11 -57.75 -77.41
C LYS A 273 -38.27 -57.20 -78.25
N SER A 274 -38.45 -55.87 -78.27
CA SER A 274 -39.45 -55.23 -79.13
C SER A 274 -39.14 -55.39 -80.61
N ILE A 275 -37.88 -55.25 -81.03
CA ILE A 275 -37.45 -55.50 -82.42
C ILE A 275 -37.68 -56.96 -82.78
N GLU A 276 -37.40 -57.89 -81.88
CA GLU A 276 -37.55 -59.32 -82.13
C GLU A 276 -39.03 -59.71 -82.27
N MET A 277 -39.92 -59.18 -81.42
CA MET A 277 -41.37 -59.27 -81.61
C MET A 277 -41.81 -58.66 -82.94
N MET A 278 -41.35 -57.46 -83.28
CA MET A 278 -41.67 -56.81 -84.56
C MET A 278 -41.17 -57.63 -85.76
N ARG A 279 -40.00 -58.28 -85.65
CA ARG A 279 -39.47 -59.19 -86.68
C ARG A 279 -40.30 -60.45 -86.80
N GLN A 280 -40.77 -61.00 -85.68
CA GLN A 280 -41.61 -62.19 -85.67
C GLN A 280 -43.01 -61.89 -86.22
N GLU A 281 -43.62 -60.77 -85.81
CA GLU A 281 -44.84 -60.24 -86.42
C GLU A 281 -44.65 -59.93 -87.90
N HIS A 282 -43.50 -59.33 -88.29
CA HIS A 282 -43.22 -59.07 -89.69
C HIS A 282 -43.00 -60.36 -90.48
N LYS A 283 -42.40 -61.40 -89.87
CA LYS A 283 -42.24 -62.72 -90.50
C LYS A 283 -43.59 -63.41 -90.65
N GLU A 284 -44.46 -63.37 -89.65
CA GLU A 284 -45.85 -63.86 -89.77
C GLU A 284 -46.64 -63.05 -90.81
N GLN A 285 -46.46 -61.72 -90.85
CA GLN A 285 -47.05 -60.88 -91.89
C GLN A 285 -46.47 -61.20 -93.26
N GLN A 286 -45.18 -61.50 -93.37
CA GLN A 286 -44.53 -61.93 -94.61
C GLN A 286 -45.05 -63.29 -95.03
N GLU A 287 -45.21 -64.27 -94.14
CA GLU A 287 -45.81 -65.57 -94.46
C GLU A 287 -47.29 -65.40 -94.87
N ARG A 288 -48.07 -64.58 -94.16
CA ARG A 288 -49.44 -64.22 -94.56
C ARG A 288 -49.47 -63.48 -95.90
N ALA A 289 -48.52 -62.58 -96.13
CA ALA A 289 -48.37 -61.83 -97.36
C ALA A 289 -47.86 -62.71 -98.50
N GLU A 290 -47.04 -63.73 -98.24
CA GLU A 290 -46.53 -64.72 -99.19
C GLU A 290 -47.64 -65.70 -99.58
N THR A 291 -48.50 -66.05 -98.62
CA THR A 291 -49.77 -66.75 -98.88
C THR A 291 -50.70 -65.89 -99.74
N MET A 292 -50.86 -64.61 -99.38
CA MET A 292 -51.62 -63.65 -100.19
C MET A 292 -50.95 -63.32 -101.53
N PHE A 293 -49.62 -63.40 -101.64
CA PHE A 293 -48.82 -63.11 -102.82
C PHE A 293 -48.79 -64.30 -103.76
N ASN A 294 -48.81 -65.54 -103.28
CA ASN A 294 -49.07 -66.71 -104.12
C ASN A 294 -50.51 -66.66 -104.67
N ASN A 295 -51.48 -66.22 -103.85
CA ASN A 295 -52.85 -65.97 -104.30
C ASN A 295 -52.95 -64.75 -105.24
N LYS A 296 -52.14 -63.71 -105.03
CA LYS A 296 -52.08 -62.51 -105.88
C LYS A 296 -51.19 -62.67 -107.10
N ILE A 297 -50.18 -63.54 -107.15
CA ILE A 297 -49.39 -63.82 -108.36
C ILE A 297 -50.30 -64.45 -109.41
N GLN A 298 -51.24 -65.30 -109.00
CA GLN A 298 -52.33 -65.76 -109.87
C GLN A 298 -53.25 -64.62 -110.37
N GLU A 299 -53.31 -63.49 -109.66
CA GLU A 299 -54.20 -62.36 -109.93
C GLU A 299 -53.49 -61.16 -110.61
N GLU A 300 -52.18 -60.98 -110.39
CA GLU A 300 -51.34 -59.85 -110.84
C GLU A 300 -50.49 -60.15 -112.08
N GLU A 301 -50.31 -61.42 -112.48
CA GLU A 301 -49.99 -61.73 -113.89
C GLU A 301 -51.04 -61.14 -114.86
N ARG A 302 -52.23 -60.77 -114.37
CA ARG A 302 -53.26 -60.05 -115.13
C ARG A 302 -53.21 -58.52 -115.02
N ARG A 303 -52.36 -57.91 -114.17
CA ARG A 303 -52.39 -56.44 -113.93
C ARG A 303 -51.06 -55.70 -114.10
N ARG A 304 -49.90 -56.35 -114.06
CA ARG A 304 -48.58 -55.68 -114.13
C ARG A 304 -48.03 -55.54 -115.55
N ASP A 305 -48.89 -55.01 -116.41
CA ASP A 305 -48.56 -54.39 -117.69
C ASP A 305 -48.72 -52.86 -117.61
N ARG A 306 -48.81 -52.29 -116.38
CA ARG A 306 -49.25 -50.89 -116.20
C ARG A 306 -48.26 -49.88 -115.65
N ASP A 307 -47.47 -50.13 -114.60
CA ASP A 307 -46.84 -48.99 -113.90
C ASP A 307 -45.38 -49.26 -113.46
N GLU A 308 -44.51 -49.47 -114.45
CA GLU A 308 -43.17 -48.89 -114.38
C GLU A 308 -43.28 -47.36 -114.20
N LYS A 309 -42.23 -46.71 -113.68
CA LYS A 309 -42.01 -45.25 -113.70
C LYS A 309 -42.62 -44.47 -112.50
N ASP A 310 -41.76 -43.86 -111.66
CA ASP A 310 -41.93 -42.45 -111.18
C ASP A 310 -41.15 -41.98 -109.94
N ARG A 311 -40.40 -42.79 -109.17
CA ARG A 311 -39.86 -42.25 -107.88
C ARG A 311 -38.41 -42.59 -107.54
N ARG A 312 -37.47 -42.24 -108.42
CA ARG A 312 -36.02 -42.26 -108.11
C ARG A 312 -35.28 -40.93 -108.27
N GLU A 313 -35.95 -39.82 -108.58
CA GLU A 313 -35.27 -38.55 -108.94
C GLU A 313 -35.23 -37.45 -107.86
N GLU A 314 -36.01 -37.51 -106.78
CA GLU A 314 -36.12 -36.37 -105.84
C GLU A 314 -34.96 -36.22 -104.82
N ARG A 315 -33.93 -37.06 -104.86
CA ARG A 315 -32.92 -37.14 -103.79
C ARG A 315 -31.72 -36.18 -103.92
N LYS A 316 -31.73 -35.24 -104.86
CA LYS A 316 -30.57 -34.37 -105.16
C LYS A 316 -30.73 -32.87 -104.87
N GLN A 317 -31.84 -32.40 -104.29
CA GLN A 317 -32.07 -30.97 -104.04
C GLN A 317 -31.97 -30.51 -102.57
N ALA A 318 -31.69 -31.41 -101.62
CA ALA A 318 -31.70 -31.04 -100.19
C ALA A 318 -30.34 -30.58 -99.62
N GLU A 319 -29.25 -30.66 -100.39
CA GLU A 319 -27.89 -30.38 -99.89
C GLU A 319 -27.48 -28.90 -99.95
N GLU A 320 -28.24 -28.03 -100.62
CA GLU A 320 -27.84 -26.63 -100.87
C GLU A 320 -28.32 -25.63 -99.80
N THR A 321 -29.33 -26.00 -99.00
CA THR A 321 -29.93 -25.11 -97.99
C THR A 321 -29.11 -25.00 -96.69
N TYR A 322 -28.11 -25.86 -96.49
CA TYR A 322 -27.38 -25.97 -95.23
C TYR A 322 -26.27 -24.91 -95.08
N ARG A 323 -25.76 -24.37 -96.19
CA ARG A 323 -24.54 -23.55 -96.19
C ARG A 323 -24.77 -22.05 -95.92
N SER A 324 -25.99 -21.55 -96.10
CA SER A 324 -26.31 -20.11 -95.90
C SER A 324 -26.70 -19.75 -94.46
N ARG A 325 -26.90 -20.71 -93.54
CA ARG A 325 -27.33 -20.43 -92.15
C ARG A 325 -26.19 -20.24 -91.15
N ILE A 326 -24.92 -20.44 -91.55
CA ILE A 326 -23.76 -20.41 -90.65
C ILE A 326 -23.16 -18.99 -90.53
N GLU A 327 -23.24 -18.15 -91.56
CA GLU A 327 -22.63 -16.80 -91.54
C GLU A 327 -23.45 -15.75 -90.75
N GLU A 328 -24.74 -15.98 -90.54
CA GLU A 328 -25.62 -15.04 -89.79
C GLU A 328 -25.45 -15.14 -88.27
N ALA A 329 -24.95 -16.27 -87.76
CA ALA A 329 -24.76 -16.52 -86.33
C ALA A 329 -23.53 -15.81 -85.73
N GLU A 330 -22.49 -15.56 -86.53
CA GLU A 330 -21.21 -15.01 -86.06
C GLU A 330 -21.26 -13.48 -85.81
N LYS A 331 -22.21 -12.77 -86.43
CA LYS A 331 -22.33 -11.30 -86.31
C LYS A 331 -23.01 -10.85 -85.01
N ASN A 332 -23.78 -11.73 -84.36
CA ASN A 332 -24.54 -11.43 -83.13
C ASN A 332 -23.76 -11.64 -81.82
N LEU A 333 -22.58 -12.28 -81.86
CA LEU A 333 -21.78 -12.60 -80.66
C LEU A 333 -21.02 -11.38 -80.11
N LYS A 334 -20.55 -10.48 -80.99
CA LYS A 334 -19.59 -9.41 -80.65
C LYS A 334 -20.22 -8.18 -79.96
N ASN A 335 -21.55 -8.03 -80.03
CA ASN A 335 -22.30 -6.96 -79.35
C ASN A 335 -22.75 -7.32 -77.92
N ARG A 336 -22.73 -8.61 -77.54
CA ARG A 336 -23.09 -9.05 -76.18
C ARG A 336 -21.94 -8.89 -75.18
N GLU A 337 -20.69 -9.11 -75.62
CA GLU A 337 -19.52 -9.05 -74.74
C GLU A 337 -19.20 -7.63 -74.22
N ASN A 338 -19.41 -6.57 -75.02
CA ASN A 338 -19.11 -5.19 -74.58
C ASN A 338 -20.11 -4.62 -73.55
N ASN A 339 -21.35 -5.12 -73.52
CA ASN A 339 -22.40 -4.63 -72.59
C ASN A 339 -22.32 -5.28 -71.21
N GLU A 340 -21.69 -6.45 -71.10
CA GLU A 340 -21.56 -7.21 -69.85
C GLU A 340 -20.38 -6.69 -69.00
N THR A 341 -19.28 -6.30 -69.65
CA THR A 341 -18.09 -5.71 -69.02
C THR A 341 -18.37 -4.34 -68.38
N MET A 342 -19.27 -3.55 -68.95
CA MET A 342 -19.64 -2.21 -68.45
C MET A 342 -20.60 -2.28 -67.24
N ARG A 343 -21.41 -3.34 -67.11
CA ARG A 343 -22.27 -3.60 -65.95
C ARG A 343 -21.45 -4.00 -64.72
N LEU A 344 -20.45 -4.87 -64.89
CA LEU A 344 -19.57 -5.35 -63.83
C LEU A 344 -18.73 -4.23 -63.19
N MET A 345 -18.25 -3.24 -63.96
CA MET A 345 -17.53 -2.07 -63.41
C MET A 345 -18.41 -1.15 -62.55
N LYS A 346 -19.70 -0.99 -62.89
CA LYS A 346 -20.63 -0.13 -62.15
C LYS A 346 -21.04 -0.76 -60.81
N GLU A 347 -21.20 -2.08 -60.76
CA GLU A 347 -21.48 -2.82 -59.52
C GLU A 347 -20.30 -2.81 -58.53
N MET A 348 -19.05 -2.78 -59.03
CA MET A 348 -17.88 -2.66 -58.15
C MET A 348 -17.78 -1.28 -57.49
N GLN A 349 -18.06 -0.19 -58.21
CA GLN A 349 -18.03 1.17 -57.65
C GLN A 349 -19.15 1.41 -56.61
N ASP A 350 -20.32 0.79 -56.78
CA ASP A 350 -21.41 0.86 -55.81
C ASP A 350 -21.12 0.02 -54.55
N ARG A 351 -20.40 -1.11 -54.67
CA ARG A 351 -19.90 -1.90 -53.52
C ARG A 351 -18.84 -1.15 -52.72
N GLU A 352 -17.94 -0.44 -53.39
CA GLU A 352 -16.89 0.37 -52.74
C GLU A 352 -17.47 1.58 -51.97
N LYS A 353 -18.50 2.24 -52.52
CA LYS A 353 -19.24 3.30 -51.80
C LYS A 353 -20.02 2.79 -50.59
N LYS A 354 -20.60 1.57 -50.65
CA LYS A 354 -21.27 0.94 -49.51
C LYS A 354 -20.29 0.58 -48.38
N ALA A 355 -19.14 0.02 -48.73
CA ALA A 355 -18.09 -0.34 -47.76
C ALA A 355 -17.51 0.91 -47.04
N ASN A 356 -17.29 2.01 -47.76
CA ASN A 356 -16.81 3.27 -47.17
C ASN A 356 -17.86 3.95 -46.25
N LEU A 357 -19.16 3.75 -46.50
CA LEU A 357 -20.24 4.26 -45.64
C LEU A 357 -20.37 3.44 -44.34
N GLU A 358 -20.10 2.13 -44.37
CA GLU A 358 -20.03 1.27 -43.18
C GLU A 358 -18.79 1.56 -42.33
N TYR A 359 -17.64 1.83 -42.96
CA TYR A 359 -16.41 2.22 -42.28
C TYR A 359 -16.54 3.59 -41.56
N ALA A 360 -17.24 4.55 -42.16
CA ALA A 360 -17.55 5.83 -41.53
C ALA A 360 -18.48 5.71 -40.30
N LYS A 361 -19.46 4.79 -40.34
CA LYS A 361 -20.35 4.48 -39.20
C LYS A 361 -19.60 3.84 -38.03
N GLN A 362 -18.64 2.95 -38.29
CA GLN A 362 -17.79 2.36 -37.24
C GLN A 362 -16.90 3.39 -36.53
N ILE A 363 -16.39 4.40 -37.25
CA ILE A 363 -15.59 5.49 -36.66
C ILE A 363 -16.46 6.42 -35.78
N GLU A 364 -17.72 6.63 -36.14
CA GLU A 364 -18.66 7.44 -35.34
C GLU A 364 -19.11 6.71 -34.06
N ASP A 365 -19.31 5.40 -34.13
CA ASP A 365 -19.55 4.54 -32.96
C ASP A 365 -18.33 4.47 -32.02
N LEU A 366 -17.11 4.45 -32.56
CA LEU A 366 -15.88 4.54 -31.79
C LEU A 366 -15.73 5.91 -31.10
N ARG A 367 -16.19 7.00 -31.73
CA ARG A 367 -16.22 8.34 -31.12
C ARG A 367 -17.27 8.44 -30.01
N LYS A 368 -18.45 7.82 -30.18
CA LYS A 368 -19.47 7.71 -29.12
C LYS A 368 -19.01 6.86 -27.94
N LYS A 369 -18.31 5.74 -28.18
CA LYS A 369 -17.69 4.92 -27.13
C LYS A 369 -16.57 5.65 -26.37
N ASN A 370 -15.76 6.46 -27.06
CA ASN A 370 -14.74 7.30 -26.40
C ASN A 370 -15.35 8.44 -25.57
N ALA A 371 -16.44 9.04 -26.01
CA ALA A 371 -17.17 10.04 -25.22
C ALA A 371 -17.85 9.42 -23.98
N LEU A 372 -18.38 8.20 -24.11
CA LEU A 372 -18.91 7.42 -22.98
C LEU A 372 -17.81 7.05 -21.98
N SER A 373 -16.62 6.66 -22.47
CA SER A 373 -15.46 6.34 -21.63
C SER A 373 -14.91 7.56 -20.88
N GLN A 374 -14.95 8.76 -21.47
CA GLN A 374 -14.60 10.00 -20.75
C GLN A 374 -15.62 10.37 -19.67
N GLN A 375 -16.91 10.08 -19.88
CA GLN A 375 -17.96 10.26 -18.89
C GLN A 375 -17.90 9.20 -17.76
N GLU A 376 -17.45 7.98 -18.08
CA GLU A 376 -17.12 6.94 -17.10
C GLU A 376 -15.82 7.26 -16.34
N LEU A 377 -14.84 7.93 -16.97
CA LEU A 377 -13.62 8.39 -16.33
C LEU A 377 -13.89 9.51 -15.30
N GLU A 378 -14.90 10.35 -15.53
CA GLU A 378 -15.37 11.31 -14.52
C GLU A 378 -16.23 10.67 -13.42
N LYS A 379 -17.00 9.62 -13.73
CA LYS A 379 -17.68 8.81 -12.71
C LYS A 379 -16.72 7.95 -11.87
N ALA A 380 -15.60 7.50 -12.45
CA ALA A 380 -14.54 6.74 -11.78
C ALA A 380 -13.63 7.61 -10.89
N LYS A 381 -13.83 8.94 -10.86
CA LYS A 381 -13.20 9.82 -9.86
C LYS A 381 -13.95 9.84 -8.51
N LYS A 382 -15.02 9.04 -8.34
CA LYS A 382 -15.77 8.95 -7.09
C LYS A 382 -15.10 7.93 -6.16
N LYS A 383 -14.20 8.44 -5.33
CA LYS A 383 -13.36 7.72 -4.37
C LYS A 383 -14.19 6.89 -3.39
N GLY A 384 -13.68 5.72 -2.98
CA GLY A 384 -14.27 4.91 -1.91
C GLY A 384 -14.30 5.69 -0.59
N CYS A 385 -15.46 5.92 0.03
CA CYS A 385 -15.57 6.71 1.27
C CYS A 385 -16.79 6.32 2.13
N PHE A 386 -16.74 6.64 3.42
CA PHE A 386 -17.89 6.63 4.34
C PHE A 386 -18.62 7.99 4.32
N SER A 387 -19.93 7.99 4.63
CA SER A 387 -20.62 9.26 4.94
C SER A 387 -20.15 9.80 6.30
N LEU A 388 -20.12 11.13 6.45
CA LEU A 388 -19.62 11.82 7.65
C LEU A 388 -20.42 11.53 8.92
N ASP A 389 -21.71 11.19 8.79
CA ASP A 389 -22.60 10.89 9.91
C ASP A 389 -22.43 9.47 10.46
N THR A 390 -21.63 8.63 9.78
CA THR A 390 -21.29 7.29 10.23
C THR A 390 -20.60 7.34 11.58
N LYS A 391 -20.96 6.45 12.50
CA LYS A 391 -20.44 6.43 13.88
C LYS A 391 -19.40 5.34 14.08
N VAL A 392 -18.36 5.68 14.84
CA VAL A 392 -17.32 4.75 15.31
C VAL A 392 -17.19 4.84 16.82
N GLN A 393 -16.81 3.73 17.45
CA GLN A 393 -16.58 3.67 18.89
C GLN A 393 -15.11 3.95 19.21
N LEU A 394 -14.85 4.93 20.08
CA LEU A 394 -13.52 5.22 20.60
C LEU A 394 -13.10 4.18 21.67
N ALA A 395 -11.80 4.11 21.96
CA ALA A 395 -11.22 3.24 22.99
C ALA A 395 -11.83 3.41 24.39
N ASN A 396 -12.41 4.58 24.69
CA ASN A 396 -13.08 4.87 25.95
C ASN A 396 -14.58 4.46 25.95
N GLY A 397 -15.04 3.76 24.90
CA GLY A 397 -16.42 3.31 24.73
C GLY A 397 -17.38 4.35 24.16
N LYS A 398 -16.96 5.62 24.00
CA LYS A 398 -17.80 6.68 23.45
C LYS A 398 -17.95 6.55 21.93
N PHE A 399 -19.18 6.65 21.44
CA PHE A 399 -19.44 6.79 20.00
C PHE A 399 -19.27 8.24 19.54
N ILE A 400 -18.57 8.41 18.42
CA ILE A 400 -18.43 9.69 17.73
C ILE A 400 -18.82 9.51 16.25
N GLU A 401 -19.31 10.58 15.63
CA GLU A 401 -19.44 10.64 14.17
C GLU A 401 -18.05 10.76 13.53
N MET A 402 -17.86 10.15 12.37
CA MET A 402 -16.60 10.19 11.64
C MET A 402 -16.22 11.62 11.22
N GLU A 403 -17.19 12.54 11.11
CA GLU A 403 -16.95 13.99 10.98
C GLU A 403 -16.01 14.55 12.06
N LYS A 404 -15.99 13.96 13.25
CA LYS A 404 -15.19 14.41 14.40
C LYS A 404 -13.89 13.62 14.58
N LEU A 405 -13.65 12.62 13.73
CA LEU A 405 -12.50 11.74 13.79
C LEU A 405 -11.20 12.49 13.49
N GLN A 406 -10.16 12.19 14.27
CA GLN A 406 -8.83 12.77 14.16
C GLN A 406 -7.75 11.69 14.01
N VAL A 407 -6.62 12.05 13.39
CA VAL A 407 -5.43 11.19 13.37
C VAL A 407 -4.92 11.05 14.79
N GLY A 408 -4.59 9.82 15.18
CA GLY A 408 -4.23 9.43 16.55
C GLY A 408 -5.41 8.90 17.36
N ASP A 409 -6.67 9.12 16.92
CA ASP A 409 -7.82 8.53 17.60
C ASP A 409 -7.73 7.00 17.57
N ARG A 410 -8.02 6.39 18.70
CA ARG A 410 -8.05 4.94 18.86
C ARG A 410 -9.50 4.48 18.81
N ILE A 411 -9.86 3.70 17.79
CA ILE A 411 -11.22 3.27 17.51
C ILE A 411 -11.35 1.76 17.43
N CYS A 412 -12.57 1.26 17.62
CA CYS A 412 -12.89 -0.15 17.44
C CYS A 412 -12.74 -0.55 15.97
N SER A 413 -11.77 -1.43 15.70
CA SER A 413 -11.48 -1.91 14.35
C SER A 413 -11.99 -3.31 14.08
N ASN A 414 -12.08 -4.16 15.12
CA ASN A 414 -12.50 -5.54 15.00
C ASN A 414 -12.89 -6.10 16.38
N VAL A 415 -13.22 -7.38 16.45
CA VAL A 415 -13.33 -8.17 17.68
C VAL A 415 -12.34 -9.32 17.62
N ARG A 416 -11.64 -9.57 18.72
CA ARG A 416 -10.79 -10.76 18.89
C ARG A 416 -11.07 -11.39 20.24
N ASN A 417 -11.47 -12.67 20.24
CA ASN A 417 -11.76 -13.44 21.46
C ASN A 417 -12.83 -12.80 22.37
N GLY A 418 -13.85 -12.15 21.79
CA GLY A 418 -14.90 -11.46 22.55
C GLY A 418 -14.48 -10.10 23.12
N GLU A 419 -13.24 -9.66 22.86
CA GLU A 419 -12.77 -8.32 23.22
C GLU A 419 -12.71 -7.41 22.00
N LEU A 420 -13.06 -6.13 22.18
CA LEU A 420 -12.96 -5.13 21.14
C LEU A 420 -11.48 -4.87 20.81
N GLU A 421 -11.12 -5.10 19.55
CA GLU A 421 -9.80 -4.75 19.03
C GLU A 421 -9.78 -3.27 18.69
N ILE A 422 -8.98 -2.52 19.44
CA ILE A 422 -8.85 -1.07 19.28
C ILE A 422 -7.61 -0.73 18.46
N SER A 423 -7.81 -0.04 17.33
CA SER A 423 -6.74 0.39 16.42
C SER A 423 -6.66 1.90 16.30
N GLU A 424 -5.44 2.40 16.11
CA GLU A 424 -5.16 3.82 15.88
C GLU A 424 -5.49 4.20 14.43
N VAL A 425 -6.21 5.31 14.25
CA VAL A 425 -6.35 6.01 12.98
C VAL A 425 -5.04 6.73 12.70
N TYR A 426 -4.25 6.24 11.75
CA TYR A 426 -2.91 6.80 11.48
C TYR A 426 -2.91 7.77 10.30
N LEU A 427 -3.98 7.79 9.50
CA LEU A 427 -4.11 8.65 8.33
C LEU A 427 -5.59 8.91 8.02
N ILE A 428 -5.95 10.17 7.80
CA ILE A 428 -7.20 10.55 7.13
C ILE A 428 -6.79 11.04 5.74
N ALA A 429 -7.15 10.30 4.71
CA ALA A 429 -6.72 10.57 3.34
C ALA A 429 -7.66 11.49 2.58
N HIS A 430 -8.94 11.48 2.95
CA HIS A 430 -9.89 12.45 2.46
C HIS A 430 -10.90 12.85 3.52
N LEU A 431 -11.16 14.15 3.57
CA LEU A 431 -12.27 14.72 4.29
C LEU A 431 -12.73 15.92 3.49
N GLY A 432 -13.98 15.95 3.05
CA GLY A 432 -14.45 17.05 2.22
C GLY A 432 -15.93 17.02 1.93
N HIS A 433 -16.38 18.12 1.32
CA HIS A 433 -17.64 18.19 0.59
C HIS A 433 -17.28 18.25 -0.89
N PHE A 434 -17.82 17.35 -1.73
CA PHE A 434 -17.65 17.51 -3.17
C PHE A 434 -18.44 18.73 -3.67
N ASP A 435 -17.96 19.40 -4.72
CA ASP A 435 -18.70 20.45 -5.42
C ASP A 435 -19.99 19.91 -6.11
N HIS A 436 -20.14 18.58 -6.19
CA HIS A 436 -21.28 17.86 -6.76
C HIS A 436 -21.67 16.65 -5.88
N SER A 437 -22.93 16.22 -5.92
CA SER A 437 -23.40 15.07 -5.14
C SER A 437 -22.72 13.75 -5.53
N LEU A 438 -22.24 13.02 -4.52
CA LEU A 438 -21.83 11.63 -4.61
C LEU A 438 -23.04 10.72 -4.56
N SER A 439 -23.01 9.66 -5.36
CA SER A 439 -23.93 8.54 -5.15
C SER A 439 -23.41 7.74 -3.95
N MET A 440 -24.28 7.50 -2.98
CA MET A 440 -24.03 6.71 -1.78
C MET A 440 -24.93 5.48 -1.81
N THR A 441 -24.35 4.33 -1.53
CA THR A 441 -25.05 3.08 -1.28
C THR A 441 -25.41 3.00 0.19
N ASN A 442 -26.72 3.02 0.48
CA ASN A 442 -27.28 2.81 1.81
C ASN A 442 -27.69 1.34 1.96
N ILE A 443 -27.03 0.63 2.87
CA ILE A 443 -27.30 -0.77 3.18
C ILE A 443 -28.12 -0.82 4.46
N GLU A 444 -29.39 -1.22 4.33
CA GLU A 444 -30.31 -1.39 5.46
C GLU A 444 -30.35 -2.85 5.90
N PHE A 445 -30.40 -3.07 7.20
CA PHE A 445 -30.45 -4.40 7.78
C PHE A 445 -31.22 -4.40 9.11
N THR A 446 -31.76 -5.54 9.48
CA THR A 446 -32.49 -5.73 10.74
C THR A 446 -31.63 -6.57 11.69
N ARG A 447 -31.28 -5.98 12.84
CA ARG A 447 -30.50 -6.64 13.89
C ARG A 447 -31.30 -7.75 14.55
N SER A 448 -30.62 -8.62 15.30
CA SER A 448 -31.24 -9.75 16.02
C SER A 448 -32.27 -9.33 17.07
N ASP A 449 -32.18 -8.11 17.59
CA ASP A 449 -33.15 -7.48 18.51
C ASP A 449 -34.39 -6.89 17.79
N GLY A 450 -34.45 -6.99 16.46
CA GLY A 450 -35.51 -6.42 15.62
C GLY A 450 -35.36 -4.93 15.30
N GLN A 451 -34.29 -4.27 15.78
CA GLN A 451 -34.01 -2.89 15.43
C GLN A 451 -33.42 -2.78 14.03
N LYS A 452 -33.82 -1.74 13.29
CA LYS A 452 -33.23 -1.42 12.00
C LYS A 452 -31.91 -0.69 12.17
N GLY A 453 -30.90 -1.11 11.42
CA GLY A 453 -29.62 -0.44 11.27
C GLY A 453 -29.35 -0.10 9.80
N GLN A 454 -28.42 0.82 9.60
CA GLN A 454 -27.99 1.20 8.26
C GLN A 454 -26.52 1.65 8.25
N ILE A 455 -25.86 1.44 7.11
CA ILE A 455 -24.55 2.03 6.81
C ILE A 455 -24.55 2.64 5.42
N ARG A 456 -24.00 3.86 5.32
CA ARG A 456 -23.92 4.61 4.06
C ARG A 456 -22.48 4.77 3.64
N THR A 457 -22.17 4.23 2.48
CA THR A 457 -20.83 4.26 1.89
C THR A 457 -20.94 4.56 0.41
N THR A 458 -19.83 4.90 -0.26
CA THR A 458 -19.85 4.97 -1.72
C THR A 458 -19.99 3.56 -2.34
N PRO A 459 -20.46 3.44 -3.60
CA PRO A 459 -20.68 2.17 -4.28
C PRO A 459 -19.48 1.20 -4.26
N THR A 460 -18.26 1.73 -4.32
CA THR A 460 -17.00 0.96 -4.37
C THR A 460 -16.35 0.77 -2.99
N HIS A 461 -17.01 1.16 -1.90
CA HIS A 461 -16.48 0.90 -0.56
C HIS A 461 -16.62 -0.58 -0.19
N CYS A 462 -15.63 -1.11 0.54
CA CYS A 462 -15.48 -2.54 0.80
C CYS A 462 -16.07 -2.99 2.14
N ILE A 463 -16.98 -3.97 2.12
CA ILE A 463 -17.67 -4.51 3.30
C ILE A 463 -17.36 -6.01 3.45
N PHE A 464 -17.32 -6.51 4.68
CA PHE A 464 -17.07 -7.92 4.97
C PHE A 464 -18.35 -8.76 4.96
N ARG A 465 -18.28 -9.91 4.30
CA ARG A 465 -19.30 -10.97 4.32
C ARG A 465 -19.12 -11.89 5.52
N GLU A 466 -20.08 -12.80 5.72
CA GLU A 466 -20.02 -13.80 6.80
C GLU A 466 -18.75 -14.68 6.78
N ASP A 467 -18.16 -14.90 5.60
CA ASP A 467 -16.94 -15.68 5.40
C ASP A 467 -15.64 -14.84 5.47
N LEU A 468 -15.74 -13.58 5.88
CA LEU A 468 -14.66 -12.60 5.90
C LEU A 468 -14.09 -12.25 4.51
N SER A 469 -14.74 -12.69 3.42
CA SER A 469 -14.47 -12.15 2.10
C SER A 469 -15.02 -10.74 1.98
N ILE A 470 -14.45 -9.96 1.06
CA ILE A 470 -14.77 -8.55 0.89
C ILE A 470 -15.56 -8.39 -0.41
N LEU A 471 -16.60 -7.58 -0.37
CA LEU A 471 -17.31 -7.15 -1.57
C LEU A 471 -17.47 -5.62 -1.61
N TYR A 472 -17.71 -5.07 -2.79
CA TYR A 472 -18.12 -3.67 -2.89
C TYR A 472 -19.56 -3.50 -2.41
N ALA A 473 -19.84 -2.35 -1.79
CA ALA A 473 -21.16 -2.02 -1.26
C ALA A 473 -22.27 -2.14 -2.32
N GLN A 474 -21.99 -1.75 -3.57
CA GLN A 474 -22.94 -1.87 -4.69
C GLN A 474 -23.24 -3.32 -5.11
N ASP A 475 -22.36 -4.27 -4.79
CA ASP A 475 -22.49 -5.68 -5.17
C ASP A 475 -23.26 -6.48 -4.09
N VAL A 476 -23.70 -5.82 -3.02
CA VAL A 476 -24.55 -6.42 -1.98
C VAL A 476 -25.91 -6.79 -2.57
N VAL A 477 -26.36 -8.02 -2.34
CA VAL A 477 -27.65 -8.51 -2.81
C VAL A 477 -28.61 -8.64 -1.62
N PRO A 478 -29.65 -7.79 -1.52
CA PRO A 478 -30.67 -7.89 -0.47
C PRO A 478 -31.31 -9.28 -0.42
N GLY A 479 -31.57 -9.78 0.80
CA GLY A 479 -32.13 -11.11 1.07
C GLY A 479 -31.14 -12.28 0.88
N VAL A 480 -29.94 -12.03 0.36
CA VAL A 480 -28.93 -13.08 0.07
C VAL A 480 -27.62 -12.81 0.79
N THR A 481 -27.06 -11.61 0.65
CA THR A 481 -25.78 -11.26 1.25
C THR A 481 -25.93 -11.07 2.75
N LYS A 482 -25.10 -11.79 3.51
CA LYS A 482 -24.93 -11.57 4.95
C LYS A 482 -23.66 -10.77 5.21
N ILE A 483 -23.78 -9.75 6.04
CA ILE A 483 -22.70 -8.88 6.51
C ILE A 483 -22.46 -9.09 8.00
N LEU A 484 -21.26 -8.79 8.48
CA LEU A 484 -20.90 -8.98 9.89
C LEU A 484 -21.20 -7.72 10.73
N LEU A 485 -21.99 -7.88 11.78
CA LEU A 485 -22.33 -6.82 12.72
C LEU A 485 -21.77 -7.10 14.11
N LEU A 486 -21.25 -6.06 14.76
CA LEU A 486 -20.97 -6.05 16.19
C LEU A 486 -22.28 -5.98 16.99
N ASP A 487 -22.52 -7.00 17.78
CA ASP A 487 -23.65 -7.04 18.72
C ASP A 487 -23.30 -6.48 20.10
N GLU A 488 -24.28 -6.47 21.01
CA GLU A 488 -24.11 -5.95 22.37
C GLU A 488 -23.22 -6.84 23.26
N THR A 489 -22.97 -8.08 22.84
CA THR A 489 -22.07 -9.03 23.51
C THR A 489 -20.63 -8.93 23.03
N ASN A 490 -20.33 -7.95 22.17
CA ASN A 490 -19.07 -7.78 21.47
C ASN A 490 -18.72 -8.98 20.58
N GLU A 491 -19.70 -9.62 19.94
CA GLU A 491 -19.48 -10.65 18.93
C GLU A 491 -19.85 -10.15 17.54
N LEU A 492 -19.18 -10.68 16.52
CA LEU A 492 -19.49 -10.41 15.12
C LEU A 492 -20.51 -11.43 14.62
N THR A 493 -21.75 -10.99 14.44
CA THR A 493 -22.87 -11.82 14.02
C THR A 493 -23.24 -11.55 12.56
N PRO A 494 -23.39 -12.59 11.73
CA PRO A 494 -23.88 -12.42 10.36
C PRO A 494 -25.36 -12.00 10.33
N VAL A 495 -25.67 -10.93 9.62
CA VAL A 495 -27.03 -10.43 9.40
C VAL A 495 -27.30 -10.31 7.91
N VAL A 496 -28.48 -10.77 7.48
CA VAL A 496 -28.94 -10.64 6.09
C VAL A 496 -29.30 -9.19 5.81
N VAL A 497 -28.83 -8.65 4.69
CA VAL A 497 -29.19 -7.30 4.25
C VAL A 497 -30.65 -7.28 3.81
N ASP A 498 -31.41 -6.30 4.30
CA ASP A 498 -32.84 -6.16 3.99
C ASP A 498 -33.05 -5.44 2.67
N ASN A 499 -32.29 -4.36 2.45
CA ASN A 499 -32.49 -3.46 1.33
C ASN A 499 -31.19 -2.73 0.95
N LEU A 500 -31.12 -2.31 -0.32
CA LEU A 500 -30.02 -1.52 -0.87
C LEU A 500 -30.62 -0.31 -1.58
N ILE A 501 -30.37 0.88 -1.04
CA ILE A 501 -30.87 2.15 -1.58
C ILE A 501 -29.69 2.96 -2.10
N THR A 502 -29.89 3.71 -3.17
CA THR A 502 -28.90 4.65 -3.68
C THR A 502 -29.39 6.07 -3.42
N ASP A 503 -28.65 6.81 -2.60
CA ASP A 503 -28.94 8.19 -2.21
C ASP A 503 -27.83 9.12 -2.67
N GLU A 504 -28.06 10.43 -2.62
CA GLU A 504 -27.05 11.44 -2.90
C GLU A 504 -26.57 12.12 -1.62
N ASP A 505 -25.26 12.26 -1.45
CA ASP A 505 -24.63 12.96 -0.32
C ASP A 505 -23.48 13.84 -0.82
N THR A 506 -23.16 14.89 -0.08
CA THR A 506 -22.02 15.76 -0.38
C THR A 506 -20.84 15.49 0.54
N GLY A 507 -21.09 15.01 1.76
CA GLY A 507 -20.07 14.85 2.79
C GLY A 507 -19.46 13.44 2.83
N TYR A 508 -18.13 13.36 2.88
CA TYR A 508 -17.45 12.07 2.90
C TYR A 508 -16.13 12.07 3.67
N ILE A 509 -15.72 10.88 4.10
CA ILE A 509 -14.43 10.63 4.75
C ILE A 509 -13.82 9.31 4.31
N SER A 510 -12.51 9.31 4.08
CA SER A 510 -11.67 8.13 3.89
C SER A 510 -10.50 8.21 4.86
N PHE A 511 -10.33 7.18 5.68
CA PHE A 511 -9.29 7.11 6.70
C PHE A 511 -8.80 5.68 6.86
N TYR A 512 -7.60 5.53 7.42
CA TYR A 512 -6.93 4.25 7.57
C TYR A 512 -6.58 3.97 9.02
N THR A 513 -6.92 2.77 9.48
CA THR A 513 -6.54 2.23 10.78
C THR A 513 -5.32 1.33 10.65
N ARG A 514 -4.54 1.18 11.72
CA ARG A 514 -3.39 0.24 11.72
C ARG A 514 -3.81 -1.22 11.51
N ALA A 515 -5.07 -1.56 11.84
CA ALA A 515 -5.63 -2.88 11.64
C ALA A 515 -6.11 -3.13 10.20
N GLY A 516 -6.43 -2.08 9.44
CA GLY A 516 -6.96 -2.20 8.08
C GLY A 516 -8.49 -2.35 8.03
N THR A 517 -9.14 -2.43 9.19
CA THR A 517 -10.58 -2.59 9.33
C THR A 517 -11.16 -1.54 10.28
N VAL A 518 -12.47 -1.35 10.22
CA VAL A 518 -13.22 -0.49 11.13
C VAL A 518 -14.60 -1.08 11.43
N ILE A 519 -15.09 -0.90 12.66
CA ILE A 519 -16.50 -1.11 12.99
C ILE A 519 -17.25 0.23 12.84
N ALA A 520 -18.07 0.34 11.80
CA ALA A 520 -18.77 1.56 11.39
C ALA A 520 -20.29 1.34 11.47
N ASN A 521 -21.01 2.11 12.28
CA ASN A 521 -22.42 1.85 12.63
C ASN A 521 -22.67 0.38 13.03
N ASN A 522 -21.72 -0.19 13.78
CA ASN A 522 -21.70 -1.60 14.18
C ASN A 522 -21.49 -2.60 13.03
N VAL A 523 -21.16 -2.19 11.81
CA VAL A 523 -20.83 -3.08 10.69
C VAL A 523 -19.32 -3.20 10.55
N LEU A 524 -18.80 -4.40 10.34
CA LEU A 524 -17.38 -4.60 10.02
C LEU A 524 -17.11 -4.23 8.55
N CYS A 525 -16.26 -3.22 8.36
CA CYS A 525 -15.87 -2.71 7.05
C CYS A 525 -14.35 -2.74 6.89
N SER A 526 -13.89 -2.78 5.64
CA SER A 526 -12.50 -2.47 5.34
C SER A 526 -12.29 -0.97 5.50
N CYS A 527 -11.16 -0.53 6.04
CA CYS A 527 -10.80 0.89 5.97
C CYS A 527 -10.07 1.22 4.64
N TYR A 528 -9.95 0.24 3.74
CA TYR A 528 -9.40 0.44 2.42
C TYR A 528 -10.49 0.71 1.39
N ASP A 529 -10.25 1.78 0.66
CA ASP A 529 -11.15 2.31 -0.35
C ASP A 529 -10.56 2.12 -1.75
N ASP A 530 -11.41 1.81 -2.73
CA ASP A 530 -11.07 1.84 -4.17
C ASP A 530 -9.83 1.03 -4.57
N CYS A 531 -9.75 -0.22 -4.12
CA CYS A 531 -8.63 -1.12 -4.41
C CYS A 531 -9.12 -2.58 -4.50
N PRO A 532 -8.30 -3.54 -4.98
CA PRO A 532 -8.73 -4.93 -5.18
C PRO A 532 -9.39 -5.50 -3.92
N GLN A 533 -10.43 -6.32 -4.09
CA GLN A 533 -11.18 -7.02 -3.03
C GLN A 533 -10.32 -8.07 -2.30
N SER A 534 -9.20 -7.63 -1.71
CA SER A 534 -8.23 -8.45 -1.00
C SER A 534 -7.60 -7.66 0.15
N GLN A 535 -8.03 -7.97 1.36
CA GLN A 535 -7.59 -7.28 2.59
C GLN A 535 -6.09 -7.47 2.78
N THR A 536 -5.61 -8.70 2.59
CA THR A 536 -4.20 -9.07 2.72
C THR A 536 -3.30 -8.32 1.74
N LEU A 537 -3.73 -8.18 0.49
CA LEU A 537 -2.98 -7.40 -0.50
C LEU A 537 -2.91 -5.93 -0.07
N MET A 538 -4.02 -5.38 0.43
CA MET A 538 -4.05 -4.00 0.87
C MET A 538 -3.24 -3.75 2.13
N ASP A 539 -3.24 -4.69 3.08
CA ASP A 539 -2.36 -4.63 4.24
C ASP A 539 -0.88 -4.63 3.87
N LEU A 540 -0.50 -5.39 2.84
CA LEU A 540 0.85 -5.40 2.30
C LEU A 540 1.20 -4.08 1.59
N VAL A 541 0.30 -3.58 0.74
CA VAL A 541 0.47 -2.31 0.01
C VAL A 541 0.61 -1.13 0.96
N PHE A 542 -0.16 -1.11 2.06
CA PHE A 542 -0.13 -0.04 3.06
C PHE A 542 0.88 -0.29 4.20
N ALA A 543 1.60 -1.42 4.20
CA ALA A 543 2.62 -1.70 5.22
C ALA A 543 3.74 -0.63 5.29
N PRO A 544 4.30 -0.11 4.17
CA PRO A 544 5.34 0.91 4.21
C PRO A 544 4.88 2.21 4.87
N ILE A 545 3.67 2.69 4.55
CA ILE A 545 3.13 3.93 5.15
C ILE A 545 2.71 3.72 6.61
N ARG A 546 2.21 2.54 6.98
CA ARG A 546 1.93 2.18 8.38
C ARG A 546 3.20 2.20 9.23
N LEU A 547 4.31 1.68 8.69
CA LEU A 547 5.61 1.72 9.36
C LEU A 547 6.12 3.16 9.47
N TRP A 548 6.05 3.93 8.39
CA TRP A 548 6.46 5.34 8.38
C TRP A 548 5.73 6.18 9.41
N THR A 549 4.39 6.11 9.43
CA THR A 549 3.54 6.87 10.37
C THR A 549 3.61 6.36 11.81
N LYS A 550 4.19 5.18 12.04
CA LYS A 550 4.57 4.72 13.39
C LYS A 550 5.78 5.45 13.94
N VAL A 551 6.75 5.76 13.07
CA VAL A 551 7.99 6.45 13.44
C VAL A 551 7.81 7.96 13.41
N PHE A 552 7.00 8.47 12.48
CA PHE A 552 6.69 9.89 12.32
C PHE A 552 5.16 10.09 12.33
N PRO A 553 4.54 10.23 13.51
CA PRO A 553 3.10 10.47 13.62
C PRO A 553 2.73 11.75 12.86
N SER A 554 1.74 11.65 11.97
CA SER A 554 1.20 12.84 11.28
C SER A 554 0.16 13.50 12.18
N ASN A 555 0.32 14.79 12.46
CA ASN A 555 -0.72 15.58 13.13
C ASN A 555 -1.66 16.30 12.13
N HIS A 556 -1.59 15.95 10.84
CA HIS A 556 -2.24 16.71 9.78
C HIS A 556 -3.55 16.07 9.31
N ARG A 557 -4.63 16.83 9.40
CA ARG A 557 -5.93 16.56 8.76
C ARG A 557 -5.88 17.20 7.36
N GLN A 558 -5.44 16.45 6.35
CA GLN A 558 -5.33 16.99 4.98
C GLN A 558 -6.69 16.92 4.26
N GLU A 559 -7.07 17.99 3.57
CA GLU A 559 -8.17 17.97 2.57
C GLU A 559 -7.76 17.16 1.32
N GLU A 560 -6.44 17.07 1.06
CA GLU A 560 -5.85 16.33 -0.06
C GLU A 560 -5.27 14.96 0.33
N LEU A 561 -5.21 14.07 -0.66
CA LEU A 561 -4.71 12.69 -0.53
C LEU A 561 -3.21 12.68 -0.20
N HIS A 562 -2.80 11.97 0.86
CA HIS A 562 -1.39 11.84 1.28
C HIS A 562 -0.50 11.43 0.09
N PRO A 563 0.70 12.02 -0.11
CA PRO A 563 1.50 11.84 -1.33
C PRO A 563 1.75 10.37 -1.73
N TYR A 564 1.98 9.50 -0.74
CA TYR A 564 2.14 8.05 -0.96
C TYR A 564 0.88 7.40 -1.54
N ALA A 565 -0.29 7.67 -0.93
CA ALA A 565 -1.55 7.12 -1.40
C ALA A 565 -1.96 7.76 -2.75
N LYS A 566 -1.58 9.02 -3.01
CA LYS A 566 -1.79 9.70 -4.31
C LYS A 566 -0.95 9.07 -5.43
N THR A 567 0.26 8.63 -5.07
CA THR A 567 1.15 7.90 -5.98
C THR A 567 0.64 6.49 -6.25
N LEU A 568 0.15 5.78 -5.22
CA LEU A 568 -0.48 4.46 -5.38
C LEU A 568 -1.73 4.52 -6.26
N GLU A 569 -2.61 5.49 -6.02
CA GLU A 569 -3.80 5.77 -6.83
C GLU A 569 -3.39 5.98 -8.30
N HIS A 570 -2.42 6.86 -8.56
CA HIS A 570 -1.95 7.12 -9.92
C HIS A 570 -1.38 5.88 -10.62
N ILE A 571 -0.63 5.04 -9.91
CA ILE A 571 -0.04 3.82 -10.45
C ILE A 571 -1.12 2.75 -10.70
N TYR A 572 -2.05 2.56 -9.77
CA TYR A 572 -3.15 1.59 -9.88
C TYR A 572 -4.12 1.95 -10.99
N PHE A 573 -4.55 3.22 -11.07
CA PHE A 573 -5.41 3.70 -12.17
C PHE A 573 -4.71 3.57 -13.53
N ASN A 574 -3.43 3.91 -13.62
CA ASN A 574 -2.66 3.70 -14.85
C ASN A 574 -2.52 2.21 -15.22
N TRP A 575 -2.44 1.31 -14.23
CA TRP A 575 -2.39 -0.14 -14.47
C TRP A 575 -3.74 -0.70 -14.93
N LEU A 576 -4.87 -0.29 -14.31
CA LEU A 576 -6.22 -0.68 -14.72
C LEU A 576 -6.59 -0.22 -16.13
N ILE A 577 -6.24 1.02 -16.47
CA ILE A 577 -6.49 1.62 -17.80
C ILE A 577 -5.67 0.91 -18.88
N ASN A 578 -4.40 0.59 -18.60
CA ASN A 578 -3.54 -0.11 -19.57
C ASN A 578 -3.80 -1.62 -19.63
N GLY A 579 -4.22 -2.24 -18.52
CA GLY A 579 -4.54 -3.67 -18.43
C GLY A 579 -5.80 -4.06 -19.19
N LYS A 580 -6.86 -3.24 -19.14
CA LYS A 580 -8.07 -3.46 -19.96
C LYS A 580 -7.79 -3.37 -21.46
N ARG A 581 -6.82 -2.54 -21.87
CA ARG A 581 -6.39 -2.39 -23.27
C ARG A 581 -5.63 -3.60 -23.81
N LEU A 582 -4.97 -4.37 -22.94
CA LEU A 582 -4.19 -5.57 -23.27
C LEU A 582 -5.03 -6.86 -23.30
N LEU A 583 -6.19 -6.89 -22.65
CA LEU A 583 -7.04 -8.09 -22.52
C LEU A 583 -8.25 -8.13 -23.48
N GLY A 584 -8.47 -7.10 -24.30
CA GLY A 584 -9.52 -7.13 -25.35
C GLY A 584 -10.96 -7.27 -24.84
N LEU A 585 -11.21 -7.05 -23.54
CA LEU A 585 -12.55 -7.04 -22.96
C LEU A 585 -13.06 -5.60 -23.00
N SER A 586 -13.87 -5.30 -24.03
CA SER A 586 -14.60 -4.04 -24.19
C SER A 586 -15.98 -4.09 -23.56
#